data_AF-A0A265NEK0-F1
#
_entry.id   AF-A0A265NEK0-F1
#
_cell.length_a   1.000
_cell.length_b   1.000
_cell.length_c   1.000
_cell.angle_alpha   90.00
_cell.angle_beta   90.00
_cell.angle_gamma   90.00
#
_symmetry.space_group_name_H-M   'P 1'
#
loop_
_entity.id
_entity.type
_entity.pdbx_description
1 polymer ?
#
loop_
_entity_poly.entity_id
_entity_poly.type
_entity_poly.pdbx_seq_one_letter_code
_entity_poly.pdbx_strand_id
1 'polypeptide(L)' 'MTELKEFIYELQRYANQTHILRDHYEKLSESEKKLVMEAAPESLKSPREHFQPVFTWLENVHDKLGITHEE' A
#
# COMPACT_ATOMS: atom_id res chain seq x y z
N MET A 1 22.83 -8.24 -0.36
CA MET A 1 22.47 -6.84 0.00
C MET A 1 22.28 -6.81 1.52
N THR A 2 22.16 -5.66 2.17
CA THR A 2 21.82 -5.63 3.61
C THR A 2 20.32 -5.91 3.78
N GLU A 3 19.90 -6.62 4.83
CA GLU A 3 18.49 -6.96 5.12
C GLU A 3 17.55 -5.74 5.03
N LEU A 4 18.02 -4.57 5.49
CA LEU A 4 17.29 -3.30 5.37
C LEU A 4 16.99 -2.90 3.90
N LYS A 5 17.93 -3.10 2.98
CA LYS A 5 17.74 -2.77 1.56
C LYS A 5 16.72 -3.70 0.91
N GLU A 6 16.74 -4.98 1.27
CA GLU A 6 15.76 -5.97 0.82
C GLU A 6 14.36 -5.64 1.36
N PHE A 7 14.27 -5.21 2.62
CA PHE A 7 13.02 -4.76 3.21
C PHE A 7 12.46 -3.51 2.51
N ILE A 8 13.29 -2.50 2.21
CA ILE A 8 12.84 -1.28 1.50
C ILE A 8 12.34 -1.62 0.10
N TYR A 9 13.04 -2.52 -0.61
CA TYR A 9 12.61 -3.00 -1.92
C TYR A 9 11.23 -3.66 -1.85
N GLU A 10 11.01 -4.55 -0.87
CA GLU A 10 9.70 -5.19 -0.68
C GLU A 10 8.63 -4.19 -0.19
N LEU A 11 8.99 -3.19 0.60
CA LEU A 11 8.09 -2.11 1.00
C LEU A 11 7.64 -1.28 -0.20
N GLN A 12 8.54 -0.98 -1.13
CA GLN A 12 8.20 -0.28 -2.38
C GLN A 12 7.28 -1.13 -3.26
N ARG A 13 7.56 -2.43 -3.41
CA ARG A 13 6.64 -3.37 -4.09
C ARG A 13 5.28 -3.39 -3.41
N TYR A 14 5.24 -3.45 -2.09
CA TYR A 14 4.01 -3.49 -1.33
C TYR A 14 3.18 -2.22 -1.53
N ALA A 15 3.80 -1.03 -1.44
CA ALA A 15 3.15 0.23 -1.74
C ALA A 15 2.50 0.21 -3.14
N ASN A 16 3.25 -0.19 -4.17
CA ASN A 16 2.72 -0.33 -5.53
C ASN A 16 1.54 -1.30 -5.61
N GLN A 17 1.60 -2.44 -4.92
CA GLN A 17 0.48 -3.39 -4.89
C GLN A 17 -0.76 -2.80 -4.18
N THR A 18 -0.59 -2.01 -3.11
CA THR A 18 -1.73 -1.33 -2.49
C THR A 18 -2.35 -0.29 -3.41
N HIS A 19 -1.55 0.40 -4.24
CA HIS A 19 -2.05 1.30 -5.29
C HIS A 19 -2.91 0.54 -6.30
N ILE A 20 -2.38 -0.55 -6.84
CA ILE A 20 -3.05 -1.39 -7.82
C ILE A 20 -4.35 -1.94 -7.23
N LEU A 21 -4.31 -2.48 -6.02
CA LEU A 21 -5.49 -3.04 -5.37
C LEU A 21 -6.57 -1.98 -5.12
N ARG A 22 -6.19 -0.76 -4.70
CA ARG A 22 -7.11 0.38 -4.60
C ARG A 22 -7.77 0.67 -5.95
N ASP A 23 -7.00 0.78 -7.02
CA ASP A 23 -7.53 1.11 -8.35
C ASP A 23 -8.51 0.05 -8.88
N HIS A 24 -8.25 -1.23 -8.60
CA HIS A 24 -9.17 -2.30 -8.92
C HIS A 24 -10.42 -2.26 -8.03
N TYR A 25 -10.26 -1.99 -6.73
CA TYR A 25 -11.36 -1.85 -5.79
C TYR A 25 -12.31 -0.71 -6.16
N GLU A 26 -11.78 0.45 -6.60
CA GLU A 26 -12.61 1.59 -7.00
C GLU A 26 -13.44 1.34 -8.27
N LYS A 27 -13.01 0.42 -9.14
CA LYS A 27 -13.74 0.02 -10.35
C LYS A 27 -14.90 -0.94 -10.07
N LEU A 28 -14.96 -1.54 -8.88
CA LEU A 28 -16.05 -2.42 -8.48
C LEU A 28 -17.35 -1.62 -8.30
N SER A 29 -18.48 -2.28 -8.53
CA SER A 29 -19.78 -1.75 -8.10
C SER A 29 -19.87 -1.68 -6.58
N GLU A 30 -20.78 -0.85 -6.06
CA GLU A 30 -20.99 -0.74 -4.61
C GLU A 30 -21.39 -2.08 -3.96
N SER A 31 -22.15 -2.94 -4.67
CA SER A 31 -22.48 -4.30 -4.22
C SER A 31 -21.25 -5.20 -4.11
N GLU A 32 -20.31 -5.11 -5.06
CA GLU A 32 -19.08 -5.90 -5.04
C GLU A 32 -18.10 -5.38 -3.99
N LYS A 33 -17.97 -4.05 -3.83
CA LYS A 33 -17.20 -3.44 -2.74
C LYS A 33 -17.66 -3.93 -1.38
N LYS A 34 -18.99 -3.94 -1.17
CA LYS A 34 -19.60 -4.45 0.07
C LYS A 34 -19.27 -5.93 0.28
N LEU A 35 -19.43 -6.78 -0.73
CA LEU A 35 -19.10 -8.21 -0.66
C LEU A 35 -17.64 -8.45 -0.26
N VAL A 36 -16.71 -7.72 -0.89
CA VAL A 36 -15.27 -7.85 -0.60
C VAL A 36 -14.96 -7.42 0.84
N MET A 37 -15.56 -6.34 1.32
CA MET A 37 -15.32 -5.84 2.68
C MET A 37 -16.01 -6.68 3.76
N GLU A 38 -17.17 -7.27 3.49
CA GLU A 38 -17.83 -8.20 4.42
C GLU A 38 -17.04 -9.51 4.62
N ALA A 39 -16.26 -9.91 3.60
CA ALA A 39 -15.37 -11.07 3.69
C ALA A 39 -14.01 -10.75 4.35
N ALA A 40 -13.70 -9.47 4.56
CA ALA A 40 -12.45 -9.05 5.19
C ALA A 40 -12.53 -9.19 6.73
N PRO A 41 -11.42 -9.54 7.41
CA PRO A 41 -11.31 -9.41 8.86
C PRO A 41 -11.67 -8.00 9.34
N GLU A 42 -12.36 -7.89 10.48
CA GLU A 42 -12.83 -6.59 11.04
C GLU A 42 -11.72 -5.57 11.29
N SER A 43 -10.48 -6.04 11.51
CA SER A 43 -9.31 -5.19 11.71
C SER A 43 -8.75 -4.57 10.43
N LEU A 44 -9.15 -5.07 9.26
CA LEU A 44 -8.66 -4.59 7.97
C LEU A 44 -9.49 -3.40 7.50
N LYS A 45 -8.77 -2.36 7.09
CA LYS A 45 -9.36 -1.21 6.39
C LYS A 45 -9.57 -1.53 4.93
N SER A 46 -10.45 -0.78 4.27
CA SER A 46 -10.66 -0.92 2.84
C SER A 46 -9.38 -0.63 2.04
N PRO A 47 -9.21 -1.20 0.83
CA PRO A 47 -8.09 -0.87 -0.04
C PRO A 47 -7.91 0.65 -0.27
N ARG A 48 -9.02 1.39 -0.27
CA ARG A 48 -9.03 2.87 -0.34
C ARG A 48 -8.33 3.52 0.84
N GLU A 49 -8.61 3.05 2.05
CA GLU A 49 -8.06 3.60 3.29
C GLU A 49 -6.66 3.06 3.59
N HIS A 50 -6.32 1.88 3.06
CA HIS A 50 -5.05 1.21 3.34
C HIS A 50 -3.89 1.71 2.49
N PHE A 51 -4.18 2.17 1.27
CA PHE A 51 -3.17 2.70 0.34
C PHE A 51 -2.32 3.84 0.93
N GLN A 52 -2.97 4.89 1.47
CA GLN A 52 -2.29 6.11 1.86
C GLN A 52 -1.28 5.88 3.01
N PRO A 53 -1.62 5.16 4.09
CA PRO A 53 -0.66 4.84 5.15
C PRO A 53 0.59 4.10 4.65
N VAL A 54 0.45 3.21 3.67
CA VAL A 54 1.59 2.43 3.14
C VAL A 54 2.52 3.31 2.31
N PHE A 55 1.99 4.22 1.49
CA PHE A 55 2.80 5.20 0.77
C PHE A 55 3.53 6.14 1.73
N THR A 56 2.82 6.69 2.72
CA THR A 56 3.44 7.56 3.73
C THR A 56 4.50 6.81 4.54
N TRP A 57 4.34 5.51 4.80
CA TRP A 57 5.38 4.71 5.43
C TRP A 57 6.64 4.61 4.55
N LEU A 58 6.50 4.33 3.25
CA LEU A 58 7.62 4.29 2.31
C LEU A 58 8.36 5.64 2.25
N GLU A 59 7.62 6.75 2.12
CA GLU A 59 8.19 8.11 2.10
C GLU A 59 9.02 8.39 3.36
N ASN A 60 8.45 8.13 4.54
CA ASN A 60 9.16 8.33 5.81
C ASN A 60 10.43 7.47 5.93
N VAL A 61 10.45 6.28 5.32
CA VAL A 61 11.65 5.42 5.31
C VAL A 61 12.71 6.00 4.38
N HIS A 62 12.33 6.46 3.18
CA HIS A 62 13.25 7.12 2.26
C HIS A 62 13.86 8.39 2.86
N ASP A 63 13.04 9.25 3.48
CA ASP A 63 13.48 10.48 4.15
C ASP A 63 14.50 10.20 5.26
N LYS A 64 14.21 9.21 6.11
CA LYS A 64 15.11 8.82 7.21
C LYS A 64 16.45 8.25 6.74
N LEU A 65 16.49 7.71 5.52
CA LEU A 65 17.69 7.13 4.93
C LEU A 65 18.41 8.10 4.00
N GLY A 66 17.89 9.32 3.82
CA GLY A 66 18.43 10.29 2.87
C GLY A 66 18.36 9.82 1.42
N ILE A 67 17.40 8.94 1.09
CA ILE A 67 17.16 8.47 -0.28
C ILE A 67 16.28 9.52 -0.96
N THR A 68 16.87 10.59 -1.47
CA THR A 68 16.21 11.49 -2.40
C THR A 68 16.15 10.80 -3.76
N HIS A 69 14.96 10.64 -4.33
CA HIS A 69 14.81 10.30 -5.74
C HIS A 69 15.42 11.46 -6.56
N GLU A 70 16.67 11.30 -7.00
CA GLU A 70 17.15 12.05 -8.17
C GLU A 70 16.29 11.60 -9.35
N GLU A 71 15.61 12.57 -9.96
CA GLU A 71 14.72 12.42 -11.13
C GLU A 71 15.40 11.74 -12.33
#